data_AF-A0A7L0LLV4-F1
#
_entry.id   AF-A0A7L0LLV4-F1
#
_cell.length_a   1.000
_cell.length_b   1.000
_cell.length_c   1.000
_cell.angle_alpha   90.00
_cell.angle_beta   90.00
_cell.angle_gamma   90.00
#
_symmetry.space_group_name_H-M   'P 1'
#
loop_
_entity.id
_entity.type
_entity.pdbx_description
1 polymer ?
#
loop_
_entity_poly.entity_id
_entity_poly.type
_entity_poly.pdbx_seq_one_letter_code
_entity_poly.pdbx_strand_id
1 'polypeptide(L)' 'PQPRPSPPVPHTFRERSLRRGVPCGGCGAPLGPHGLVCRVCKVAAHKRCESKVTSPCQPLPPPEL' A
#
# COMPACT_ATOMS: atom_id res chain seq x y z
N PRO A 1 -32.57 8.62 -2.64
CA PRO A 1 -31.63 7.48 -2.75
C PRO A 1 -30.19 7.97 -3.01
N GLN A 2 -29.37 8.06 -1.97
CA GLN A 2 -27.96 8.44 -2.13
C GLN A 2 -27.20 7.29 -2.80
N PRO A 3 -26.43 7.53 -3.88
CA PRO A 3 -25.53 6.51 -4.41
C PRO A 3 -24.49 6.22 -3.33
N ARG A 4 -24.47 4.99 -2.83
CA ARG A 4 -23.38 4.52 -1.96
C ARG A 4 -22.09 4.63 -2.79
N PRO A 5 -21.07 5.38 -2.33
CA PRO A 5 -19.81 5.42 -3.05
C PRO A 5 -19.28 3.98 -3.15
N SER A 6 -18.92 3.57 -4.36
CA SER A 6 -18.23 2.31 -4.62
C SER A 6 -17.02 2.23 -3.68
N PRO A 7 -16.78 1.08 -3.02
CA PRO A 7 -15.63 0.96 -2.15
C PRO A 7 -14.36 1.27 -2.95
N PRO A 8 -13.42 2.09 -2.42
CA PRO A 8 -12.16 2.35 -3.08
C PRO A 8 -11.47 1.01 -3.38
N VAL A 9 -10.87 0.88 -4.56
CA VAL A 9 -10.18 -0.36 -4.96
C VAL A 9 -9.16 -0.69 -3.86
N PRO A 10 -9.34 -1.80 -3.14
CA PRO A 10 -8.44 -2.13 -2.05
C PRO A 10 -7.07 -2.50 -2.62
N HIS A 11 -6.01 -2.03 -1.97
CA HIS A 11 -4.66 -2.47 -2.30
C HIS A 11 -4.56 -3.99 -2.12
N THR A 12 -4.05 -4.69 -3.14
CA THR A 12 -3.74 -6.11 -3.02
C THR A 12 -2.40 -6.30 -2.33
N PHE A 13 -2.41 -6.08 -1.02
CA PHE A 13 -1.26 -6.32 -0.14
C PHE A 13 -0.94 -7.81 -0.05
N ARG A 14 0.35 -8.15 -0.25
CA ARG A 14 0.86 -9.50 0.02
C ARG A 14 2.03 -9.43 0.98
N GLU A 15 2.02 -10.33 1.94
CA GLU A 15 3.10 -10.49 2.90
C GLU A 15 4.40 -10.88 2.21
N ARG A 16 5.46 -10.10 2.46
CA ARG A 16 6.78 -10.34 1.88
C ARG A 16 7.86 -9.81 2.80
N SER A 17 9.04 -10.40 2.69
CA SER A 17 10.22 -9.84 3.34
C SER A 17 10.64 -8.56 2.64
N LEU A 18 10.65 -7.47 3.39
CA LEU A 18 11.01 -6.14 2.94
C LEU A 18 12.48 -5.87 3.23
N ARG A 19 13.10 -5.04 2.40
CA ARG A 19 14.41 -4.49 2.73
C ARG A 19 14.24 -3.56 3.93
N ARG A 20 15.20 -3.61 4.86
CA ARG A 20 15.20 -2.72 6.02
C ARG A 20 15.31 -1.28 5.51
N GLY A 21 14.44 -0.38 5.99
CA GLY A 21 14.42 1.03 5.59
C GLY A 21 13.35 1.41 4.56
N VAL A 22 12.44 0.51 4.17
CA VAL A 22 11.30 0.87 3.33
C VAL A 22 10.26 1.64 4.17
N PRO A 23 9.75 2.80 3.75
CA PRO A 23 8.74 3.54 4.51
C PRO A 23 7.35 2.91 4.42
N CYS A 24 6.61 2.93 5.52
CA CYS A 24 5.22 2.44 5.59
C CYS A 24 4.26 3.43 4.94
N GLY A 25 3.51 2.99 3.92
CA GLY A 25 2.49 3.82 3.26
C GLY A 25 1.30 4.25 4.12
N GLY A 26 1.14 3.68 5.33
CA GLY A 26 0.07 4.04 6.25
C GLY A 26 0.49 4.94 7.43
N CYS A 27 1.76 4.91 7.85
CA CYS A 27 2.24 5.68 9.00
C CYS A 27 3.55 6.43 8.76
N GLY A 28 4.19 6.26 7.60
CA GLY A 28 5.49 6.86 7.27
C GLY A 28 6.69 6.21 7.99
N ALA A 29 6.46 5.37 9.00
CA ALA A 29 7.53 4.75 9.76
C ALA A 29 8.29 3.70 8.93
N PRO A 30 9.61 3.52 9.16
CA PRO A 30 10.39 2.51 8.47
C PRO A 30 9.88 1.11 8.83
N LEU A 31 9.57 0.34 7.80
CA LEU A 31 9.19 -1.06 7.87
C LEU A 31 10.41 -1.91 8.22
N GLY A 32 10.14 -2.93 9.03
CA GLY A 32 11.10 -3.97 9.33
C GLY A 32 11.29 -4.97 8.19
N PRO A 33 12.01 -6.07 8.44
CA PRO A 33 12.23 -7.13 7.46
C PRO A 33 10.93 -7.87 7.06
N HIS A 34 9.84 -7.72 7.79
CA HIS A 34 8.55 -8.35 7.51
C HIS A 34 7.45 -7.29 7.38
N GLY A 35 6.75 -7.30 6.25
CA GLY A 35 5.59 -6.44 6.04
C GLY A 35 4.75 -6.88 4.86
N LEU A 36 3.86 -6.01 4.44
CA LEU A 36 2.96 -6.19 3.32
C LEU A 36 3.44 -5.32 2.15
N VAL A 37 3.31 -5.82 0.92
CA VAL A 37 3.63 -5.10 -0.31
C VAL A 37 2.46 -5.19 -1.27
N CYS A 38 1.95 -4.06 -1.71
CA CYS A 38 0.90 -4.02 -2.73
C CYS A 38 1.48 -4.47 -4.07
N ARG A 39 0.84 -5.44 -4.73
CA ARG A 39 1.34 -5.92 -6.03
C ARG A 39 1.12 -4.93 -7.18
N VAL A 40 0.24 -3.95 -7.01
CA VAL A 40 -0.14 -2.98 -8.04
C VAL A 40 0.80 -1.79 -8.01
N CYS A 41 0.79 -1.02 -6.92
CA CYS A 41 1.61 0.20 -6.78
C CYS A 41 2.98 -0.03 -6.11
N LYS A 42 3.29 -1.27 -5.68
CA LYS A 42 4.51 -1.63 -4.95
C LYS A 42 4.71 -0.91 -3.60
N VAL A 43 3.68 -0.24 -3.08
CA VAL A 43 3.73 0.38 -1.75
C VAL A 43 3.85 -0.70 -0.68
N ALA A 44 4.68 -0.43 0.32
CA ALA A 44 4.86 -1.32 1.45
C ALA A 44 4.16 -0.77 2.69
N ALA A 45 3.59 -1.64 3.51
CA ALA A 45 2.90 -1.28 4.74
C ALA A 45 3.11 -2.35 5.81
N HIS A 46 2.95 -2.00 7.09
CA HIS A 46 2.84 -3.00 8.14
C HIS A 46 1.52 -3.75 8.01
N LYS A 47 1.45 -4.99 8.52
CA LYS A 47 0.17 -5.73 8.64
C LYS A 47 -0.91 -4.88 9.32
N ARG A 48 -0.57 -4.29 10.47
CA ARG A 48 -1.50 -3.42 11.22
C ARG A 48 -1.81 -2.09 10.53
N CYS A 49 -1.01 -1.70 9.54
CA CYS A 49 -1.21 -0.47 8.79
C CYS A 49 -2.00 -0.68 7.50
N GLU A 50 -2.32 -1.92 7.10
CA GLU A 50 -3.05 -2.20 5.86
C GLU A 50 -4.37 -1.42 5.77
N SER A 51 -5.12 -1.37 6.87
CA SER A 51 -6.39 -0.63 6.97
C SER A 51 -6.20 0.89 7.18
N LYS A 52 -4.98 1.32 7.52
CA LYS A 52 -4.61 2.74 7.65
C LYS A 52 -4.05 3.33 6.36
N VAL A 53 -3.79 2.50 5.35
CA VAL A 53 -3.35 2.99 4.04
C VAL A 53 -4.55 3.64 3.34
N THR A 54 -4.77 4.92 3.59
CA THR A 54 -5.76 5.74 2.90
C THR A 54 -5.24 6.22 1.53
N SER A 55 -3.98 5.93 1.20
CA SER A 55 -3.45 6.29 -0.11
C SER A 55 -4.22 5.53 -1.20
N PRO A 56 -4.61 6.19 -2.30
CA PRO A 56 -5.26 5.51 -3.40
C PRO A 56 -4.29 4.50 -4.03
N CYS A 57 -4.78 3.30 -4.34
CA CYS A 57 -4.00 2.30 -5.06
C CYS A 57 -3.84 2.71 -6.53
N GLN A 58 -2.82 3.51 -6.83
CA GLN A 58 -2.53 3.94 -8.18
C GLN A 58 -1.29 3.20 -8.70
N PRO A 59 -1.40 2.44 -9.82
CA PRO A 59 -0.21 1.92 -10.49
C PRO A 59 0.66 3.11 -10.88
N LEU A 60 1.98 3.02 -10.60
CA LEU A 60 2.91 4.05 -11.03
C LEU A 60 2.79 4.18 -12.55
N PRO A 61 2.62 5.41 -13.10
CA PRO A 61 2.74 5.58 -14.54
C PRO A 61 4.11 5.05 -14.97
N PRO A 62 4.21 4.34 -16.11
CA PRO A 62 5.49 3.94 -16.64
C PRO A 62 6.37 5.21 -16.75
N PRO A 63 7.66 5.15 -16.39
CA PRO A 63 8.54 6.28 -16.60
C PRO A 63 8.44 6.68 -18.08
N GLU A 64 7.90 7.86 -18.33
CA GLU A 64 7.86 8.45 -19.67
C GLU A 64 9.32 8.63 -20.10
N LEU A 65 9.62 8.05 -21.27
CA LEU A 65 10.95 7.89 -21.88
C LEU A 65 11.73 9.20 -22.03
#